data_AF-A0A1J3HV89-F1
#
_entry.id   AF-A0A1J3HV89-F1
#
_cell.length_a   1.000
_cell.length_b   1.000
_cell.length_c   1.000
_cell.angle_alpha   90.00
_cell.angle_beta   90.00
_cell.angle_gamma   90.00
#
_symmetry.space_group_name_H-M   'P 1'
#
loop_
_entity.id
_entity.type
_entity.pdbx_description
1 polymer ?
#
loop_
_entity_poly.entity_id
_entity_poly.type
_entity_poly.pdbx_seq_one_letter_code
_entity_poly.pdbx_strand_id
1 'polypeptide(L)'
;MELECKLKDELRLVAEEVKDLNTQRTSIDEERQSTKRKVRDDLRAEKKLSMYASVTKIIPDVNDPSKISGYMVDREKRVIDKFQFEKDKMTAYETCNSIWSIINKQ
;
A
#
# COMPACT_ATOMS: atom_id res chain seq x y z
N MET A 1 44.71 16.83 39.92
CA MET A 1 43.76 15.71 40.19
C MET A 1 42.33 16.12 39.85
N GLU A 2 41.78 17.21 40.40
CA GLU A 2 40.37 17.62 40.13
C GLU A 2 40.04 17.92 38.66
N LEU A 3 40.92 18.62 37.93
CA LEU A 3 40.72 18.90 36.49
C LEU A 3 40.66 17.62 35.64
N GLU A 4 41.46 16.63 35.99
CA GLU A 4 41.49 15.34 35.30
C GLU A 4 40.20 14.54 35.56
N CYS A 5 39.68 14.59 36.80
CA CYS A 5 38.40 14.00 37.14
C CYS A 5 37.25 14.65 36.37
N LYS A 6 37.19 15.99 36.32
CA LYS A 6 36.18 16.72 35.55
C LYS A 6 36.21 16.37 34.06
N LEU A 7 37.41 16.33 33.47
CA LEU A 7 37.58 15.96 32.07
C LEU A 7 37.10 14.52 31.80
N LYS A 8 37.35 13.57 32.71
CA LYS A 8 36.85 12.19 32.59
C LYS A 8 35.33 12.12 32.67
N ASP A 9 34.71 12.89 33.55
CA ASP A 9 33.25 12.95 33.66
C ASP A 9 32.60 13.56 32.40
N GLU A 10 33.16 14.64 31.87
CA GLU A 10 32.71 15.24 30.60
C GLU A 10 32.86 14.28 29.43
N LEU A 11 34.00 13.59 29.33
CA LEU A 11 34.21 12.57 28.30
C LEU A 11 33.21 11.41 28.41
N ARG A 12 32.83 11.00 29.62
CA ARG A 12 31.79 9.98 29.82
C ARG A 12 30.44 10.47 29.31
N LEU A 13 30.04 11.69 29.66
CA LEU A 13 28.77 12.27 29.20
C LEU A 13 28.71 12.37 27.67
N VAL A 14 29.79 12.85 27.04
CA VAL A 14 29.89 12.92 25.58
C VAL A 14 29.81 11.52 24.95
N ALA A 15 30.46 10.52 25.55
CA ALA A 15 30.41 9.14 25.04
C ALA A 15 29.00 8.53 25.12
N GLU A 16 28.25 8.82 26.19
CA GLU A 16 26.85 8.41 26.35
C GLU A 16 25.95 9.09 25.31
N GLU A 17 26.09 10.40 25.11
CA GLU A 17 25.32 11.13 24.09
C GLU A 17 25.62 10.62 22.67
N VAL A 18 26.89 10.34 22.35
CA VAL A 18 27.27 9.76 21.06
C VAL A 18 26.64 8.37 20.87
N LYS A 19 26.57 7.56 21.92
CA LYS A 19 25.92 6.25 21.88
C LYS A 19 24.42 6.37 21.63
N ASP A 20 23.76 7.31 22.31
CA ASP A 20 22.33 7.55 22.15
C ASP A 20 22.01 8.08 20.75
N LEU A 21 22.79 9.03 20.24
CA LEU A 21 22.67 9.55 18.88
C LEU A 21 22.89 8.45 17.83
N ASN A 22 23.85 7.55 18.04
CA ASN A 22 24.04 6.41 17.14
C ASN A 22 22.84 5.47 17.14
N THR A 23 22.23 5.24 18.30
CA THR A 23 21.02 4.41 18.44
C THR A 23 19.82 5.06 17.73
N GLN A 24 19.65 6.37 17.89
CA GLN A 24 18.62 7.12 17.16
C GLN A 24 18.85 7.08 15.65
N ARG A 25 20.11 7.25 15.20
CA ARG A 25 20.46 7.16 13.79
C ARG A 25 20.09 5.81 13.19
N THR A 26 20.42 4.71 13.87
CA THR A 26 20.07 3.36 13.38
C THR A 26 18.56 3.19 13.27
N SER A 27 17.78 3.67 14.25
CA SER A 27 16.32 3.62 14.21
C SER A 27 15.74 4.44 13.03
N ILE A 28 16.27 5.64 12.79
CA ILE A 28 15.86 6.49 11.67
C ILE A 28 16.18 5.81 10.32
N ASP A 29 17.35 5.18 10.19
CA ASP A 29 17.75 4.53 8.95
C ASP A 29 16.88 3.29 8.66
N GLU A 30 16.48 2.53 9.68
CA GLU A 30 15.51 1.43 9.56
C GLU A 30 14.13 1.93 9.12
N GLU A 31 13.63 3.01 9.73
CA GLU A 31 12.34 3.61 9.37
C GLU A 31 12.36 4.15 7.93
N ARG A 32 13.45 4.80 7.52
CA ARG A 32 13.66 5.25 6.14
C ARG A 32 13.64 4.09 5.16
N GLN A 33 14.28 2.97 5.50
CA GLN A 33 14.28 1.80 4.63
C GLN A 33 12.88 1.18 4.53
N SER A 34 12.15 1.06 5.65
CA SER A 34 10.78 0.58 5.69
C SER A 34 9.86 1.43 4.82
N THR A 35 9.96 2.76 4.95
CA THR A 35 9.20 3.73 4.16
C THR A 35 9.50 3.60 2.67
N LYS A 36 10.78 3.49 2.28
CA LYS A 36 11.17 3.26 0.87
C LYS A 36 10.57 1.98 0.30
N ARG A 37 10.48 0.91 1.10
CA ARG A 37 9.84 -0.35 0.67
C ARG A 37 8.34 -0.16 0.45
N LYS A 38 7.63 0.47 1.39
CA LYS A 38 6.19 0.77 1.27
C LYS A 38 5.89 1.57 0.01
N VAL A 39 6.59 2.67 -0.23
CA VAL A 39 6.39 3.50 -1.45
C VAL A 39 6.55 2.69 -2.74
N ARG A 40 7.55 1.82 -2.81
CA ARG A 40 7.77 0.96 -3.97
C ARG A 40 6.65 -0.06 -4.14
N ASP A 41 6.18 -0.63 -3.05
CA ASP A 41 5.16 -1.68 -3.07
C ASP A 41 3.77 -1.07 -3.39
N ASP A 42 3.48 0.14 -2.89
CA ASP A 42 2.30 0.94 -3.24
C ASP A 42 2.30 1.31 -4.73
N LEU A 43 3.43 1.81 -5.26
CA LEU A 43 3.57 2.09 -6.69
C LEU A 43 3.36 0.83 -7.55
N ARG A 44 3.82 -0.33 -7.07
CA ARG A 44 3.60 -1.61 -7.76
C ARG A 44 2.12 -1.99 -7.73
N ALA A 45 1.44 -1.81 -6.61
CA ALA A 45 0.00 -2.07 -6.48
C ALA A 45 -0.81 -1.15 -7.40
N GLU A 46 -0.49 0.14 -7.43
CA GLU A 46 -1.13 1.13 -8.31
C GLU A 46 -0.96 0.75 -9.79
N LYS A 47 0.26 0.43 -10.23
CA LYS A 47 0.51 -0.01 -11.62
C LYS A 47 -0.27 -1.27 -11.99
N LYS A 48 -0.37 -2.22 -11.06
CA LYS A 48 -1.15 -3.46 -11.27
C LYS A 48 -2.64 -3.16 -11.42
N LEU A 49 -3.19 -2.28 -10.58
CA LEU A 49 -4.59 -1.87 -10.66
C LEU A 49 -4.89 -1.07 -11.93
N SER A 50 -3.98 -0.16 -12.31
CA SER A 50 -4.07 0.61 -13.56
C SER A 50 -4.08 -0.31 -14.79
N MET A 51 -3.20 -1.31 -14.81
CA MET A 51 -3.19 -2.34 -15.85
C MET A 51 -4.53 -3.07 -15.93
N TYR A 52 -5.09 -3.53 -14.79
CA TYR A 52 -6.39 -4.19 -14.79
C TYR A 52 -7.51 -3.28 -15.30
N ALA A 53 -7.59 -2.05 -14.80
CA ALA A 53 -8.59 -1.08 -15.23
C ALA A 53 -8.47 -0.74 -16.73
N SER A 54 -7.26 -0.75 -17.30
CA SER A 54 -7.05 -0.51 -18.73
C SER A 54 -7.64 -1.62 -19.63
N VAL A 55 -7.71 -2.85 -19.12
CA VAL A 55 -8.23 -4.01 -19.84
C VAL A 55 -9.72 -4.19 -19.59
N THR A 56 -10.14 -4.13 -18.33
CA THR A 56 -11.52 -4.46 -17.94
C THR A 56 -12.45 -3.25 -18.01
N LYS A 57 -11.91 -2.03 -17.95
CA LYS A 57 -12.67 -0.79 -17.77
C LYS A 57 -13.62 -0.85 -16.57
N ILE A 58 -13.19 -1.54 -15.51
CA ILE A 58 -13.97 -1.71 -14.28
C ILE A 58 -13.24 -1.04 -13.11
N ILE A 59 -14.01 -0.31 -12.30
CA ILE A 59 -13.60 0.18 -10.99
C ILE A 59 -14.32 -0.68 -9.92
N PRO A 60 -13.60 -1.52 -9.17
CA PRO A 60 -14.22 -2.37 -8.15
C PRO A 60 -14.72 -1.51 -6.96
N ASP A 61 -15.88 -1.89 -6.41
CA ASP A 61 -16.38 -1.34 -5.14
C ASP A 61 -15.85 -2.21 -3.99
N VAL A 62 -15.10 -1.59 -3.09
CA VAL A 62 -14.43 -2.27 -1.97
C VAL A 62 -15.11 -2.03 -0.62
N ASN A 63 -16.25 -1.35 -0.60
CA ASN A 63 -16.94 -0.98 0.64
C ASN A 63 -17.66 -2.18 1.29
N ASP A 64 -18.19 -3.10 0.50
CA ASP A 64 -18.91 -4.28 0.99
C ASP A 64 -18.15 -5.58 0.67
N PRO A 65 -17.48 -6.21 1.65
CA PRO A 65 -16.72 -7.43 1.44
C PRO A 65 -17.60 -8.67 1.27
N SER A 66 -18.91 -8.61 1.53
CA SER A 66 -19.82 -9.74 1.31
C SER A 66 -20.18 -9.93 -0.17
N LYS A 67 -19.86 -8.95 -1.01
CA LYS A 67 -20.27 -8.88 -2.41
C LYS A 67 -19.08 -8.68 -3.33
N ILE A 68 -19.30 -8.99 -4.60
CA ILE A 68 -18.41 -8.64 -5.70
C ILE A 68 -19.17 -7.63 -6.54
N SER A 69 -18.78 -6.36 -6.46
CA SER A 69 -19.48 -5.28 -7.16
C SER A 69 -18.50 -4.25 -7.70
N GLY A 70 -18.97 -3.44 -8.64
CA GLY A 70 -18.15 -2.43 -9.27
C GLY A 70 -18.88 -1.67 -10.36
N TYR A 71 -18.17 -0.69 -10.90
CA TYR A 71 -18.65 0.23 -11.92
C TYR A 71 -17.90 0.00 -13.21
N MET A 72 -18.61 -0.06 -14.33
CA MET A 72 -18.02 -0.02 -15.67
C MET A 72 -17.84 1.43 -16.07
N VAL A 73 -16.70 1.75 -16.68
CA VAL A 73 -16.36 3.11 -17.08
C VAL A 73 -15.98 3.21 -18.55
N ASP A 74 -16.23 4.38 -19.15
CA ASP A 74 -15.74 4.67 -20.51
C ASP A 74 -14.27 5.15 -20.51
N ARG A 75 -13.76 5.53 -21.69
CA ARG A 75 -12.40 6.09 -21.83
C ARG A 75 -12.20 7.40 -21.08
N GLU A 76 -13.28 8.15 -20.83
CA GLU A 76 -13.29 9.39 -20.06
C GLU A 76 -13.55 9.14 -18.56
N LYS A 77 -13.52 7.87 -18.13
CA LYS A 77 -13.76 7.42 -16.75
C LYS A 77 -15.17 7.72 -16.24
N ARG A 78 -16.14 7.95 -17.13
CA ARG A 78 -17.54 8.14 -16.76
C ARG A 78 -18.17 6.78 -16.50
N VAL A 79 -18.97 6.69 -15.44
CA VAL A 79 -19.70 5.46 -15.10
C VAL A 79 -20.76 5.20 -16.18
N ILE A 80 -20.68 4.05 -16.82
CA ILE A 80 -21.64 3.57 -17.82
C ILE A 80 -22.69 2.67 -17.16
N ASP A 81 -22.24 1.76 -16.28
CA ASP A 81 -23.10 0.74 -15.68
C ASP A 81 -22.51 0.25 -14.34
N LYS A 82 -23.31 -0.50 -13.58
CA LYS A 82 -22.92 -1.11 -12.30
C LYS A 82 -23.31 -2.58 -12.27
N PHE A 83 -22.46 -3.42 -11.69
CA PHE A 83 -22.77 -4.82 -11.42
C PHE A 83 -22.60 -5.17 -9.94
N GLN A 84 -23.31 -6.21 -9.50
CA GLN A 84 -23.20 -6.77 -8.16
C GLN A 84 -23.54 -8.26 -8.17
N PHE A 85 -22.70 -9.04 -7.50
CA PHE A 85 -22.86 -10.47 -7.28
C PHE A 85 -22.70 -10.75 -5.78
N GLU A 86 -23.60 -11.55 -5.23
CA GLU A 86 -23.47 -12.03 -3.85
C GLU A 86 -22.50 -13.23 -3.82
N LYS A 87 -21.52 -13.22 -2.90
CA LYS A 87 -20.45 -14.25 -2.88
C LYS A 87 -20.96 -15.65 -2.55
N ASP A 88 -22.11 -15.78 -1.92
CA ASP A 88 -22.74 -17.04 -1.53
C ASP A 88 -23.60 -17.66 -2.65
N LYS A 89 -23.98 -16.87 -3.67
CA LYS A 89 -24.89 -17.32 -4.74
C LYS A 89 -24.19 -17.89 -5.96
N MET A 90 -22.92 -17.58 -6.16
CA MET A 90 -22.17 -17.97 -7.35
C MET A 90 -20.76 -18.43 -6.98
N THR A 91 -20.28 -19.44 -7.69
CA THR A 91 -18.88 -19.83 -7.59
C THR A 91 -17.97 -18.73 -8.17
N ALA A 92 -16.69 -18.76 -7.80
CA ALA A 92 -15.70 -17.85 -8.37
C ALA A 92 -15.63 -17.97 -9.91
N TYR A 93 -15.79 -19.18 -10.45
CA TYR A 93 -15.79 -19.44 -11.88
C TYR A 93 -16.99 -18.78 -12.60
N GLU A 94 -18.20 -18.98 -12.09
CA GLU A 94 -19.42 -18.39 -12.65
C GLU A 94 -19.40 -16.86 -12.58
N THR A 95 -18.90 -16.31 -11.47
CA THR A 95 -18.76 -14.87 -11.30
C THR A 95 -17.76 -14.30 -12.31
N CYS A 96 -16.59 -14.93 -12.46
CA CYS A 96 -15.58 -14.53 -13.45
C CYS A 96 -16.13 -14.55 -14.88
N ASN A 97 -16.82 -15.63 -15.27
CA ASN A 97 -17.41 -15.73 -16.60
C ASN A 97 -18.49 -14.68 -16.84
N SER A 98 -19.31 -14.40 -15.81
CA SER A 98 -20.33 -13.36 -15.87
C SER A 98 -19.70 -11.98 -16.08
N ILE A 99 -18.64 -11.65 -15.33
CA ILE A 99 -17.88 -10.39 -15.48
C ILE A 99 -17.25 -10.30 -16.88
N TRP A 100 -16.62 -11.36 -17.38
CA TRP A 100 -16.05 -11.36 -18.73
C TRP A 100 -17.10 -11.22 -19.83
N SER A 101 -18.29 -11.82 -19.65
CA SER A 101 -19.43 -11.63 -20.57
C SER A 101 -19.87 -10.17 -20.61
N ILE A 102 -19.83 -9.46 -19.48
CA ILE A 102 -20.10 -8.02 -19.41
C ILE A 102 -19.02 -7.21 -20.13
N ILE A 103 -17.74 -7.51 -19.88
CA ILE A 103 -16.60 -6.82 -20.52
C ILE A 103 -16.65 -6.96 -22.04
N ASN A 104 -16.92 -8.16 -22.55
CA ASN A 104 -16.93 -8.45 -23.99
C ASN A 104 -18.11 -7.83 -24.75
N LYS A 105 -19.11 -7.27 -24.05
CA LYS A 105 -20.25 -6.56 -24.66
C LYS A 105 -19.98 -5.06 -24.88
N GLN A 106 -18.88 -4.53 -24.35
CA GLN A 106 -18.46 -3.13 -24.49
C GLN A 106 -17.63 -2.88 -25.74
#